data_AF-A0A542UT98-F1
#
_entry.id   AF-A0A542UT98-F1
#
_cell.length_a   1.000
_cell.length_b   1.000
_cell.length_c   1.000
_cell.angle_alpha   90.00
_cell.angle_beta   90.00
_cell.angle_gamma   90.00
#
_symmetry.space_group_name_H-M   'P 1'
#
loop_
_entity.id
_entity.type
_entity.pdbx_description
1 polymer ?
#
loop_
_entity_poly.entity_id
_entity_poly.type
_entity_poly.pdbx_seq_one_letter_code
_entity_poly.pdbx_strand_id
1 'polypeptide(L)'
;MTTTEQTGTRAGRPGARRRLVVGGGVLVVLALVAAGAFATGVGRPAEPVTGDLVRVLATNGREGYVRSDDLQPPELVPANPEEAGALQAARDEASGRAFVASLAEGLGAAVDVEDEIAGRAYDETRRAVYRGSTAAALAVLEDRLGLDPDRLASGDVRALLDEAVLAGERAVQREIPVYDDDRTTRIGVFVVG
;
A
#
# COMPACT_ATOMS: atom_id res chain seq x y z
N MET A 1 -11.14 8.09 -59.05
CA MET A 1 -12.46 7.44 -59.17
C MET A 1 -12.25 5.93 -59.32
N THR A 2 -13.18 5.15 -58.75
CA THR A 2 -13.38 3.66 -58.78
C THR A 2 -12.46 2.75 -57.96
N THR A 3 -12.91 2.52 -56.72
CA THR A 3 -13.12 1.27 -55.95
C THR A 3 -12.78 -0.09 -56.60
N THR A 4 -12.19 -1.00 -55.80
CA THR A 4 -12.55 -2.43 -55.80
C THR A 4 -12.34 -2.99 -54.38
N GLU A 5 -13.44 -3.39 -53.74
CA GLU A 5 -13.46 -4.32 -52.61
C GLU A 5 -13.16 -5.74 -53.11
N GLN A 6 -12.46 -6.55 -52.32
CA GLN A 6 -12.80 -7.96 -52.24
C GLN A 6 -12.49 -8.60 -50.89
N THR A 7 -13.56 -9.16 -50.34
CA THR A 7 -13.77 -9.92 -49.11
C THR A 7 -13.22 -11.35 -49.26
N GLY A 8 -12.69 -11.93 -48.17
CA GLY A 8 -12.32 -13.34 -48.10
C GLY A 8 -12.30 -13.87 -46.66
N THR A 9 -13.31 -14.67 -46.32
CA THR A 9 -13.65 -15.18 -44.98
C THR A 9 -13.43 -16.69 -44.89
N ARG A 10 -12.71 -17.22 -43.88
CA ARG A 10 -12.97 -18.51 -43.15
C ARG A 10 -11.87 -18.75 -42.10
N ALA A 11 -12.11 -18.59 -40.79
CA ALA A 11 -12.83 -19.44 -39.83
C ALA A 11 -12.08 -20.70 -39.34
N GLY A 12 -11.69 -20.67 -38.06
CA GLY A 12 -11.26 -21.81 -37.23
C GLY A 12 -11.24 -21.43 -35.74
N ARG A 13 -12.27 -21.84 -34.99
CA ARG A 13 -12.41 -21.82 -33.51
C ARG A 13 -11.73 -23.08 -32.91
N PRO A 14 -11.52 -23.28 -31.58
CA PRO A 14 -12.02 -22.54 -30.41
C PRO A 14 -11.00 -22.29 -29.26
N GLY A 15 -11.36 -21.40 -28.33
CA GLY A 15 -11.08 -21.60 -26.90
C GLY A 15 -9.75 -21.08 -26.32
N ALA A 16 -9.78 -19.88 -25.75
CA ALA A 16 -9.26 -19.60 -24.40
C ALA A 16 -9.67 -18.18 -23.99
N ARG A 17 -10.67 -18.07 -23.12
CA ARG A 17 -10.94 -16.84 -22.38
C ARG A 17 -9.71 -16.57 -21.49
N ARG A 18 -8.81 -15.67 -21.89
CA ARG A 18 -7.79 -15.16 -20.98
C ARG A 18 -8.37 -13.97 -20.23
N ARG A 19 -8.50 -14.23 -18.93
CA ARG A 19 -9.02 -13.37 -17.89
C ARG A 19 -8.31 -12.02 -17.89
N LEU A 20 -9.13 -10.98 -17.85
CA LEU A 20 -8.80 -9.69 -17.29
C LEU A 20 -8.27 -9.92 -15.87
N VAL A 21 -6.96 -9.77 -15.66
CA VAL A 21 -6.39 -9.69 -14.31
C VAL A 21 -6.38 -8.21 -13.97
N VAL A 22 -7.44 -7.80 -13.25
CA VAL A 22 -7.51 -6.51 -12.56
C VAL A 22 -6.51 -6.59 -11.41
N GLY A 23 -5.35 -5.96 -11.59
CA GLY A 23 -4.30 -5.92 -10.59
C GLY A 23 -4.66 -4.97 -9.45
N GLY A 24 -4.97 -5.55 -8.29
CA GLY A 24 -4.56 -5.06 -6.98
C GLY A 24 -4.87 -3.60 -6.63
N GLY A 25 -6.11 -3.16 -6.81
CA GLY A 25 -6.63 -2.10 -5.94
C GLY A 25 -6.83 -2.69 -4.56
N VAL A 26 -6.22 -2.10 -3.53
CA VAL A 26 -6.54 -2.40 -2.13
C VAL A 26 -8.03 -2.13 -1.96
N LEU A 27 -8.80 -3.22 -1.95
CA LEU A 27 -10.22 -3.22 -1.67
C LEU A 27 -10.35 -2.90 -0.18
N VAL A 28 -10.73 -1.67 0.16
CA VAL A 28 -11.26 -1.36 1.49
C VAL A 28 -12.57 -2.14 1.60
N VAL A 29 -12.48 -3.37 2.11
CA VAL A 29 -13.67 -4.15 2.48
C VAL A 29 -14.20 -3.53 3.76
N LEU A 30 -15.11 -2.59 3.60
CA LEU A 30 -15.98 -2.14 4.67
C LEU A 30 -16.96 -3.29 4.97
N ALA A 31 -16.51 -4.26 5.77
CA ALA A 31 -17.38 -5.33 6.27
C ALA A 31 -18.28 -4.76 7.37
N LEU A 32 -19.37 -4.13 6.95
CA LEU A 32 -20.49 -3.78 7.82
C LEU A 32 -21.25 -5.08 8.11
N VAL A 33 -20.77 -5.86 9.09
CA VAL A 33 -21.51 -7.03 9.57
C VAL A 33 -22.62 -6.51 10.48
N ALA A 34 -23.79 -6.32 9.85
CA ALA A 34 -25.05 -6.20 10.55
C ALA A 34 -25.26 -7.44 11.43
N ALA A 35 -25.56 -7.19 12.71
CA ALA A 35 -25.96 -8.18 13.67
C ALA A 35 -27.15 -9.01 13.14
N GLY A 36 -26.95 -10.33 13.06
CA GLY A 36 -28.00 -11.29 12.71
C GLY A 36 -27.70 -12.61 13.39
N ALA A 37 -28.41 -12.87 14.49
CA ALA A 37 -28.32 -14.07 15.31
C ALA A 37 -28.64 -15.35 14.54
N PHE A 38 -27.89 -16.43 14.75
CA PHE A 38 -28.41 -17.81 14.79
C PHE A 38 -27.46 -18.73 15.59
N ALA A 39 -28.02 -19.45 16.56
CA ALA A 39 -27.40 -20.41 17.47
C ALA A 39 -26.81 -21.64 16.72
N THR A 40 -25.75 -22.29 17.18
CA THR A 40 -25.77 -23.28 18.28
C THR A 40 -24.34 -23.72 18.59
N GLY A 41 -23.96 -23.71 19.87
CA GLY A 41 -22.66 -24.23 20.32
C GLY A 41 -22.45 -23.90 21.78
N VAL A 42 -22.46 -24.91 22.63
CA VAL A 42 -22.23 -24.80 24.08
C VAL A 42 -20.80 -24.31 24.32
N GLY A 43 -20.68 -23.02 24.58
CA GLY A 43 -19.47 -22.33 25.02
C GLY A 43 -19.91 -21.18 25.92
N ARG A 44 -19.07 -20.83 26.90
CA ARG A 44 -19.27 -19.78 27.93
C ARG A 44 -20.11 -18.59 27.45
N PRO A 45 -20.91 -17.94 28.32
CA PRO A 45 -21.51 -16.66 27.95
C PRO A 45 -20.37 -15.73 27.52
N ALA A 46 -20.31 -15.45 26.22
CA ALA A 46 -19.46 -14.41 25.70
C ALA A 46 -19.93 -13.15 26.42
N GLU A 47 -19.09 -12.61 27.29
CA GLU A 47 -19.33 -11.32 27.90
C GLU A 47 -19.69 -10.34 26.78
N PRO A 48 -20.70 -9.47 27.01
CA PRO A 48 -21.14 -8.52 26.00
C PRO A 48 -19.92 -7.79 25.46
N VAL A 49 -19.79 -7.79 24.13
CA VAL A 49 -18.78 -7.02 23.40
C VAL A 49 -18.92 -5.58 23.85
N THR A 50 -18.11 -5.20 24.83
CA THR A 50 -17.89 -3.81 25.22
C THR A 50 -17.32 -3.17 23.96
N GLY A 51 -18.02 -2.18 23.41
CA GLY A 51 -17.95 -1.71 22.02
C GLY A 51 -16.62 -1.11 21.54
N ASP A 52 -15.50 -1.44 22.20
CA ASP A 52 -14.21 -0.77 22.05
C ASP A 52 -13.15 -1.67 21.43
N LEU A 53 -13.48 -2.92 21.04
CA LEU A 53 -12.53 -3.85 20.42
C LEU A 53 -12.98 -4.29 19.03
N VAL A 54 -12.08 -4.16 18.07
CA VAL A 54 -12.24 -4.58 16.68
C VAL A 54 -11.37 -5.80 16.43
N ARG A 55 -11.97 -6.86 15.87
CA ARG A 55 -11.24 -8.06 15.47
C ARG A 55 -10.45 -7.80 14.18
N VAL A 56 -9.15 -8.10 14.20
CA VAL A 56 -8.23 -7.88 13.07
C VAL A 56 -7.31 -9.09 12.87
N LEU A 57 -6.63 -9.11 11.73
CA LEU A 57 -5.54 -10.05 11.45
C LEU A 57 -4.21 -9.34 11.66
N ALA A 58 -3.37 -9.86 12.57
CA ALA A 58 -2.04 -9.33 12.78
C ALA A 58 -1.10 -9.66 11.60
N THR A 59 0.00 -8.93 11.48
CA THR A 59 1.03 -9.13 10.43
C THR A 59 1.65 -10.52 10.43
N ASN A 60 1.57 -11.25 11.54
CA ASN A 60 2.02 -12.64 11.65
C ASN A 60 0.93 -13.67 11.26
N GLY A 61 -0.21 -13.23 10.75
CA GLY A 61 -1.31 -14.10 10.31
C GLY A 61 -2.20 -14.64 11.44
N ARG A 62 -2.02 -14.17 12.69
CA ARG A 62 -2.90 -14.53 13.81
C ARG A 62 -4.07 -13.55 13.93
N GLU A 63 -5.26 -14.06 14.14
CA GLU A 63 -6.43 -13.23 14.48
C GLU A 63 -6.36 -12.77 15.94
N GLY A 64 -6.77 -11.53 16.20
CA GLY A 64 -6.88 -10.98 17.55
C GLY A 64 -7.67 -9.68 17.56
N TYR A 65 -7.48 -8.88 18.61
CA TYR A 65 -8.29 -7.70 18.89
C TYR A 65 -7.44 -6.44 19.04
N VAL A 66 -7.94 -5.34 18.50
CA VAL A 66 -7.36 -4.00 18.58
C VAL A 66 -8.39 -3.05 19.17
N ARG A 67 -7.96 -2.01 19.88
CA ARG A 67 -8.87 -0.99 20.40
C ARG A 67 -9.38 -0.07 19.27
N SER A 68 -10.67 0.22 19.26
CA SER A 68 -11.29 1.11 18.27
C SER A 68 -10.60 2.48 18.22
N ASP A 69 -10.23 3.04 19.37
CA ASP A 69 -9.53 4.33 19.48
C ASP A 69 -8.12 4.30 18.87
N ASP A 70 -7.47 3.13 18.87
CA ASP A 70 -6.17 2.98 18.23
C ASP A 70 -6.30 3.01 16.71
N LEU A 71 -7.43 2.58 16.13
CA LEU A 71 -7.64 2.57 14.68
C LEU A 71 -7.93 3.97 14.10
N GLN A 72 -8.55 4.85 14.88
CA GLN A 72 -8.89 6.22 14.47
C GLN A 72 -8.46 7.21 15.55
N PRO A 73 -7.15 7.49 15.69
CA PRO A 73 -6.70 8.47 16.65
C PRO A 73 -7.29 9.84 16.26
N PRO A 74 -7.80 10.61 17.23
CA PRO A 74 -8.44 11.90 16.95
C PRO A 74 -7.50 12.90 16.26
N GLU A 75 -6.18 12.72 16.43
CA GLU A 75 -5.13 13.53 15.81
C GLU A 75 -5.00 13.34 14.28
N LEU A 76 -5.59 12.28 13.72
CA LEU A 76 -5.56 11.98 12.27
C LEU A 76 -6.90 12.21 11.58
N VAL A 77 -7.88 12.80 12.27
CA VAL A 77 -9.18 13.16 11.70
C VAL A 77 -9.16 14.68 11.43
N PRO A 78 -8.85 15.12 10.21
CA PRO A 78 -8.84 16.55 9.91
C PRO A 78 -10.24 17.15 10.09
N ALA A 79 -10.33 18.29 10.76
CA ALA A 79 -11.61 18.95 11.00
C ALA A 79 -12.14 19.67 9.76
N ASN A 80 -11.27 19.98 8.79
CA ASN A 80 -11.60 20.71 7.56
C ASN A 80 -10.68 20.32 6.37
N PRO A 81 -11.02 20.73 5.13
CA PRO A 81 -10.23 20.40 3.94
C PRO A 81 -8.79 20.93 3.94
N GLU A 82 -8.52 22.07 4.59
CA GLU A 82 -7.19 22.67 4.65
C GLU A 82 -6.26 21.82 5.53
N GLU A 83 -6.74 21.41 6.70
CA GLU A 83 -6.04 20.47 7.59
C GLU A 83 -5.82 19.11 6.94
N ALA A 84 -6.79 18.62 6.16
CA ALA A 84 -6.62 17.38 5.40
C ALA A 84 -5.48 17.49 4.37
N GLY A 85 -5.41 18.63 3.66
CA GLY A 85 -4.34 18.92 2.72
C GLY A 85 -2.97 19.02 3.39
N ALA A 86 -2.89 19.70 4.54
CA ALA A 86 -1.65 19.82 5.31
C ALA A 86 -1.17 18.47 5.85
N LEU A 87 -2.09 17.63 6.36
CA LEU A 87 -1.77 16.28 6.82
C LEU A 87 -1.27 15.41 5.67
N GLN A 88 -1.92 15.49 4.50
CA GLN A 88 -1.46 14.76 3.32
C GLN A 88 -0.07 15.23 2.87
N ALA A 89 0.17 16.54 2.80
CA ALA A 89 1.48 17.09 2.43
C ALA A 89 2.58 16.59 3.38
N ALA A 90 2.36 16.67 4.70
CA ALA A 90 3.31 16.18 5.69
C ALA A 90 3.60 14.67 5.53
N ARG A 91 2.60 13.86 5.16
CA ARG A 91 2.76 12.43 4.88
C ARG A 91 3.55 12.17 3.60
N ASP A 92 3.28 12.94 2.55
CA ASP A 92 3.99 12.84 1.27
C ASP A 92 5.47 13.24 1.44
N GLU A 93 5.75 14.29 2.21
CA GLU A 93 7.11 14.72 2.58
C GLU A 93 7.84 13.65 3.41
N ALA A 94 7.18 13.07 4.42
CA ALA A 94 7.76 12.00 5.24
C ALA A 94 8.10 10.75 4.41
N SER A 95 7.17 10.34 3.54
CA SER A 95 7.36 9.18 2.66
C SER A 95 8.47 9.44 1.64
N GLY A 96 8.47 10.61 1.01
CA GLY A 96 9.48 11.04 0.05
C GLY A 96 10.88 11.08 0.65
N ARG A 97 11.04 11.69 1.82
CA ARG A 97 12.35 11.74 2.52
C ARG A 97 12.89 10.35 2.86
N ALA A 98 12.05 9.47 3.41
CA ALA A 98 12.48 8.11 3.74
C ALA A 98 12.84 7.28 2.49
N PHE A 99 12.07 7.45 1.41
CA PHE A 99 12.35 6.85 0.12
C PHE A 99 13.71 7.30 -0.45
N VAL A 100 13.97 8.61 -0.49
CA VAL A 100 15.23 9.17 -0.99
C VAL A 100 16.40 8.76 -0.10
N ALA A 101 16.24 8.77 1.21
CA ALA A 101 17.28 8.34 2.15
C ALA A 101 17.68 6.87 1.93
N SER A 102 16.69 5.98 1.72
CA SER A 102 16.95 4.57 1.44
C SER A 102 17.62 4.36 0.07
N LEU A 103 17.23 5.10 -0.96
CA LEU A 103 17.93 5.09 -2.26
C LEU A 103 19.38 5.57 -2.13
N ALA A 104 19.59 6.67 -1.41
CA ALA A 104 20.90 7.26 -1.16
C ALA A 104 21.83 6.25 -0.45
N GLU A 105 21.32 5.57 0.59
CA GLU A 105 22.03 4.52 1.30
C GLU A 105 22.40 3.35 0.37
N GLY A 106 21.42 2.80 -0.36
CA GLY A 106 21.65 1.66 -1.24
C GLY A 106 22.57 1.96 -2.43
N LEU A 107 22.66 3.22 -2.85
CA LEU A 107 23.58 3.68 -3.90
C LEU A 107 24.95 4.12 -3.36
N GLY A 108 25.09 4.27 -2.03
CA GLY A 108 26.28 4.89 -1.44
C GLY A 108 26.51 6.32 -1.93
N ALA A 109 25.44 7.07 -2.21
CA ALA A 109 25.48 8.41 -2.80
C ALA A 109 24.66 9.40 -1.98
N ALA A 110 25.04 10.67 -2.01
CA ALA A 110 24.18 11.73 -1.50
C ALA A 110 23.15 12.12 -2.56
N VAL A 111 21.88 12.17 -2.17
CA VAL A 111 20.77 12.65 -3.01
C VAL A 111 20.12 13.81 -2.26
N ASP A 112 20.33 15.02 -2.76
CA ASP A 112 19.79 16.24 -2.18
C ASP A 112 18.68 16.78 -3.10
N VAL A 113 17.44 16.72 -2.63
CA VAL A 113 16.24 17.08 -3.38
C VAL A 113 15.22 17.71 -2.44
N GLU A 114 14.41 18.63 -2.97
CA GLU A 114 13.32 19.23 -2.23
C GLU A 114 12.26 18.17 -1.86
N ASP A 115 11.67 18.29 -0.66
CA ASP A 115 10.72 17.30 -0.13
C ASP A 115 9.50 17.08 -1.04
N GLU A 116 9.04 18.14 -1.73
CA GLU A 116 7.95 18.04 -2.71
C GLU A 116 8.32 17.17 -3.91
N ILE A 117 9.55 17.29 -4.40
CA ILE A 117 10.07 16.48 -5.50
C ILE A 117 10.24 15.03 -5.03
N ALA A 118 10.79 14.84 -3.82
CA ALA A 118 10.95 13.53 -3.20
C ALA A 118 9.61 12.80 -3.04
N GLY A 119 8.57 13.50 -2.56
CA GLY A 119 7.22 12.96 -2.42
C GLY A 119 6.63 12.52 -3.75
N ARG A 120 6.72 13.35 -4.81
CA ARG A 120 6.27 13.01 -6.16
C ARG A 120 7.04 11.82 -6.75
N ALA A 121 8.37 11.80 -6.59
CA ALA A 121 9.22 10.73 -7.07
C ALA A 121 8.86 9.39 -6.42
N TYR A 122 8.71 9.37 -5.09
CA TYR A 122 8.23 8.20 -4.35
C TYR A 122 6.90 7.69 -4.91
N ASP A 123 5.93 8.58 -5.10
CA ASP A 123 4.57 8.18 -5.42
C ASP A 123 4.44 7.65 -6.87
N GLU A 124 5.21 8.21 -7.81
CA GLU A 124 5.31 7.72 -9.19
C GLU A 124 6.12 6.41 -9.28
N THR A 125 7.25 6.31 -8.57
CA THR A 125 8.07 5.09 -8.52
C THR A 125 7.30 3.94 -7.88
N ARG A 126 6.59 4.16 -6.77
CA ARG A 126 5.74 3.15 -6.12
C ARG A 126 4.70 2.59 -7.07
N ARG A 127 4.01 3.45 -7.84
CA ARG A 127 3.03 3.02 -8.86
C ARG A 127 3.69 2.18 -9.95
N ALA A 128 4.90 2.54 -10.38
CA ALA A 128 5.64 1.77 -11.38
C ALA A 128 6.07 0.40 -10.85
N VAL A 129 6.61 0.34 -9.62
CA VAL A 129 7.00 -0.89 -8.92
C VAL A 129 5.81 -1.83 -8.75
N TYR A 130 4.65 -1.33 -8.32
CA TYR A 130 3.42 -2.11 -8.18
C TYR A 130 2.83 -2.62 -9.50
N ARG A 131 3.12 -1.95 -10.61
CA ARG A 131 2.82 -2.46 -11.95
C ARG A 131 3.88 -3.44 -12.47
N GLY A 132 4.94 -3.69 -11.71
CA GLY A 132 6.05 -4.56 -12.10
C GLY A 132 6.98 -3.95 -13.14
N SER A 133 7.00 -2.62 -13.30
CA SER A 133 7.81 -1.94 -14.33
C SER A 133 9.03 -1.24 -13.72
N THR A 134 10.14 -1.97 -13.65
CA THR A 134 11.45 -1.42 -13.24
C THR A 134 11.89 -0.28 -14.15
N ALA A 135 11.71 -0.40 -15.46
CA ALA A 135 12.11 0.63 -16.42
C ALA A 135 11.36 1.96 -16.20
N ALA A 136 10.07 1.90 -15.90
CA ALA A 136 9.30 3.11 -15.58
C ALA A 136 9.72 3.72 -14.25
N ALA A 137 10.03 2.89 -13.24
CA ALA A 137 10.56 3.37 -11.98
C ALA A 137 11.91 4.10 -12.17
N LEU A 138 12.82 3.53 -12.97
CA LEU A 138 14.11 4.15 -13.28
C LEU A 138 13.97 5.48 -14.03
N ALA A 139 13.07 5.56 -15.00
CA ALA A 139 12.80 6.81 -15.72
C ALA A 139 12.30 7.93 -14.77
N VAL A 140 11.50 7.59 -13.75
CA VAL A 140 11.09 8.56 -12.72
C VAL A 140 12.29 9.02 -11.89
N LEU A 141 13.18 8.11 -11.49
CA LEU A 141 14.37 8.47 -10.72
C LEU A 141 15.34 9.35 -11.51
N GLU A 142 15.49 9.10 -12.81
CA GLU A 142 16.27 9.94 -13.71
C GLU A 142 15.65 11.33 -13.86
N ASP A 143 14.35 11.40 -14.18
CA ASP A 143 13.63 12.66 -14.41
C ASP A 143 13.51 13.53 -13.15
N ARG A 144 13.20 12.91 -12.00
CA ARG A 144 12.87 13.65 -10.76
C ARG A 144 14.04 13.83 -9.83
N LEU A 145 14.92 12.84 -9.74
CA LEU A 145 16.03 12.84 -8.78
C LEU A 145 17.39 13.02 -9.46
N GLY A 146 17.43 13.08 -10.79
CA GLY A 146 18.68 13.20 -11.56
C GLY A 146 19.60 11.99 -11.38
N LEU A 147 19.06 10.83 -11.00
CA LEU A 147 19.85 9.63 -10.77
C LEU A 147 20.20 8.97 -12.11
N ASP A 148 21.49 8.75 -12.30
CA ASP A 148 22.01 8.08 -13.48
C ASP A 148 21.53 6.61 -13.54
N PRO A 149 20.76 6.21 -14.58
CA PRO A 149 20.26 4.85 -14.72
C PRO A 149 21.38 3.81 -14.82
N ASP A 150 22.58 4.17 -15.30
CA ASP A 150 23.72 3.26 -15.38
C ASP A 150 24.29 2.94 -13.99
N ARG A 151 24.20 3.88 -13.04
CA ARG A 151 24.53 3.62 -11.62
C ARG A 151 23.52 2.69 -10.97
N LEU A 152 22.24 2.90 -11.28
CA LEU A 152 21.15 2.07 -10.80
C LEU A 152 21.27 0.63 -11.34
N ALA A 153 21.74 0.45 -12.59
CA ALA A 153 21.91 -0.85 -13.24
C ALA A 153 23.06 -1.73 -12.70
N SER A 154 23.90 -1.22 -11.81
CA SER A 154 25.11 -1.91 -11.33
C SER A 154 24.88 -2.97 -10.23
N GLY A 155 23.63 -3.14 -9.76
CA GLY A 155 23.25 -4.11 -8.74
C GLY A 155 21.85 -4.70 -8.95
N ASP A 156 21.28 -5.33 -7.91
CA ASP A 156 19.87 -5.76 -7.93
C ASP A 156 18.96 -4.53 -7.75
N VAL A 157 18.75 -3.83 -8.86
CA VAL A 157 17.92 -2.63 -8.95
C VAL A 157 16.53 -2.87 -8.40
N ARG A 158 16.00 -4.09 -8.62
CA ARG A 158 14.63 -4.42 -8.22
C ARG A 158 14.54 -4.46 -6.70
N ALA A 159 15.50 -5.10 -6.04
CA ALA A 159 15.58 -5.15 -4.59
C ALA A 159 15.76 -3.76 -3.98
N LEU A 160 16.64 -2.93 -4.57
CA LEU A 160 16.84 -1.54 -4.13
C LEU A 160 15.54 -0.72 -4.21
N LEU A 161 14.82 -0.81 -5.33
CA LEU A 161 13.55 -0.11 -5.52
C LEU A 161 12.47 -0.61 -4.54
N ASP A 162 12.41 -1.92 -4.30
CA ASP A 162 11.48 -2.49 -3.32
C ASP A 162 11.79 -2.00 -1.91
N GLU A 163 13.05 -1.98 -1.52
CA GLU A 163 13.49 -1.51 -0.21
C GLU A 163 13.18 -0.02 -0.02
N ALA A 164 13.49 0.81 -1.02
CA ALA A 164 13.20 2.23 -0.96
C ALA A 164 11.70 2.54 -0.90
N VAL A 165 10.89 1.89 -1.74
CA VAL A 165 9.43 2.04 -1.69
C VAL A 165 8.90 1.61 -0.32
N LEU A 166 9.38 0.48 0.20
CA LEU A 166 9.00 -0.01 1.51
C LEU A 166 9.42 0.92 2.64
N ALA A 167 10.57 1.59 2.53
CA ALA A 167 11.00 2.62 3.48
C ALA A 167 10.04 3.83 3.48
N GLY A 168 9.65 4.31 2.29
CA GLY A 168 8.65 5.36 2.14
C GLY A 168 7.30 4.99 2.76
N GLU A 169 6.84 3.75 2.55
CA GLU A 169 5.59 3.26 3.15
C GLU A 169 5.67 3.19 4.67
N ARG A 170 6.77 2.65 5.20
CA ARG A 170 6.96 2.52 6.65
C ARG A 170 7.04 3.86 7.37
N ALA A 171 7.51 4.91 6.71
CA ALA A 171 7.67 6.23 7.31
C ALA A 171 6.33 6.86 7.79
N VAL A 172 5.21 6.44 7.19
CA VAL A 172 3.87 6.93 7.54
C VAL A 172 2.97 5.84 8.13
N GLN A 173 3.53 4.65 8.36
CA GLN A 173 2.83 3.55 8.98
C GLN A 173 2.91 3.63 10.50
N ARG A 174 1.87 3.15 11.15
CA ARG A 174 1.78 2.98 12.60
C ARG A 174 1.48 1.53 12.92
N GLU A 175 2.22 1.01 13.88
CA GLU A 175 1.98 -0.32 14.43
C GLU A 175 1.01 -0.24 15.60
N ILE A 176 -0.12 -0.93 15.49
CA ILE A 176 -1.11 -1.05 16.55
C ILE A 176 -0.99 -2.45 17.16
N PRO A 177 -0.82 -2.58 18.49
CA PRO A 177 -0.71 -3.89 19.11
C PRO A 177 -2.01 -4.69 18.95
N VAL A 178 -1.88 -5.96 18.55
CA VAL A 178 -3.00 -6.91 18.49
C VAL A 178 -2.94 -7.81 19.71
N TYR A 179 -4.06 -7.93 20.42
CA TYR A 179 -4.20 -8.73 21.63
C TYR A 179 -4.94 -10.04 21.39
N ASP A 180 -4.67 -11.05 22.21
CA ASP A 180 -5.42 -12.31 22.24
C ASP A 180 -6.84 -12.11 22.79
N ASP A 181 -7.65 -13.17 22.84
CA ASP A 181 -9.01 -13.15 23.41
C ASP A 181 -9.04 -12.74 24.90
N ASP A 182 -7.91 -12.92 25.60
CA ASP A 182 -7.70 -12.44 26.97
C ASP A 182 -7.50 -10.91 27.08
N ARG A 183 -7.43 -10.21 25.94
CA ARG A 183 -7.31 -8.75 25.80
C ARG A 183 -6.08 -8.12 26.48
N THR A 184 -5.12 -8.94 26.90
CA THR A 184 -3.94 -8.52 27.67
C THR A 184 -2.66 -9.05 27.06
N THR A 185 -2.69 -10.25 26.50
CA THR A 185 -1.55 -10.86 25.81
C THR A 185 -1.41 -10.27 24.42
N ARG A 186 -0.32 -9.54 24.17
CA ARG A 186 0.03 -9.08 22.83
C ARG A 186 0.48 -10.27 21.98
N ILE A 187 -0.23 -10.51 20.88
CA ILE A 187 0.04 -11.62 19.95
C ILE A 187 0.64 -11.17 18.62
N GLY A 188 0.64 -9.86 18.33
CA GLY A 188 1.19 -9.31 17.10
C GLY A 188 1.01 -7.81 16.97
N VAL A 189 1.10 -7.32 15.73
CA VAL A 189 0.82 -5.93 15.36
C VAL A 189 -0.09 -5.88 14.13
N PHE A 190 -0.90 -4.83 14.05
CA PHE A 190 -1.69 -4.46 12.89
C PHE A 190 -1.12 -3.15 12.38
N VAL A 191 -0.76 -3.10 11.11
CA VAL A 191 -0.11 -1.92 10.51
C VAL A 191 -1.18 -1.11 9.79
N VAL A 192 -1.26 0.18 10.13
CA VAL A 192 -2.11 1.15 9.44
C VAL A 192 -1.26 2.28 8.87
N GLY A 193 -1.59 2.71 7.66
CA GLY A 193 -0.94 3.81 6.95
C GLY A 193 -1.85 4.19 5.80
#